data_AF-A0A8J1UNB8-F1
#
_entry.id   AF-A0A8J1UNB8-F1
#
_cell.length_a   1.000
_cell.length_b   1.000
_cell.length_c   1.000
_cell.angle_alpha   90.00
_cell.angle_beta   90.00
_cell.angle_gamma   90.00
#
_symmetry.space_group_name_H-M   'P 1'
#
loop_
_entity.id
_entity.type
_entity.pdbx_description
1 polymer ?
#
loop_
_entity_poly.entity_id
_entity_poly.type
_entity_poly.pdbx_seq_one_letter_code
_entity_poly.pdbx_strand_id
1 'polypeptide(L)'
;MGHLGFFDFKELGYKQPLFIDLVRDPVERWISLYYYTRQDQYHRKRLELTSKEIKQSLEICLRLWIRQAGCMGRGAKDTATCLKTRPFSGCKGGHIVPTYPEWFSGKYMHINSSMVSIERAKANIEEYYTFIGITEHFNETLVAMETILPRFKNELTEAYNPTKNANVGDNKVRPDNTSIAVIRELLADDYDLYKFILQRFYHHLTCLGVPIN
;
A
#
# COMPACT_ATOMS: atom_id res chain seq x y z
N MET A 1 14.02 2.13 -5.28
CA MET A 1 13.30 2.40 -4.03
C MET A 1 13.64 1.31 -3.04
N GLY A 2 14.03 1.67 -1.81
CA GLY A 2 14.24 0.69 -0.74
C GLY A 2 12.90 0.25 -0.15
N HIS A 3 12.80 -1.02 0.28
CA HIS A 3 11.66 -1.52 1.04
C HIS A 3 12.01 -1.53 2.53
N LEU A 4 12.08 -0.34 3.13
CA LEU A 4 12.40 -0.16 4.54
C LEU A 4 11.26 0.65 5.19
N GLY A 5 10.58 0.05 6.16
CA GLY A 5 9.58 0.75 6.96
C GLY A 5 10.21 1.83 7.85
N PHE A 6 9.38 2.53 8.62
CA PHE A 6 9.84 3.57 9.54
C PHE A 6 10.95 3.06 10.47
N PHE A 7 11.93 3.91 10.72
CA PHE A 7 13.02 3.63 11.64
C PHE A 7 13.46 4.94 12.30
N ASP A 8 13.62 4.94 13.62
CA ASP A 8 14.10 6.13 14.35
C ASP A 8 15.63 6.18 14.35
N PHE A 9 16.20 7.11 13.56
CA PHE A 9 17.65 7.27 13.46
C PHE A 9 18.25 7.89 14.73
N LYS A 10 17.45 8.63 15.52
CA LYS A 10 17.90 9.20 16.79
C LYS A 10 18.19 8.12 17.82
N GLU A 11 17.43 7.02 17.82
CA GLU A 11 17.68 5.87 18.69
C GLU A 11 19.06 5.24 18.44
N LEU A 12 19.59 5.39 17.22
CA LEU A 12 20.95 4.96 16.86
C LEU A 12 22.02 6.04 17.00
N GLY A 13 21.69 7.21 17.55
CA GLY A 13 22.62 8.34 17.68
C GLY A 13 22.91 9.09 16.37
N TYR A 14 22.11 8.87 15.32
CA TYR A 14 22.21 9.61 14.07
C TYR A 14 21.22 10.77 14.00
N LYS A 15 21.51 11.75 13.14
CA LYS A 15 20.56 12.82 12.82
C LYS A 15 19.39 12.24 12.01
N GLN A 16 18.17 12.56 12.42
CA GLN A 16 16.97 12.16 11.69
C GLN A 16 16.98 12.75 10.26
N PRO A 17 16.88 11.94 9.20
CA PRO A 17 16.69 12.43 7.85
C PRO A 17 15.26 12.95 7.63
N LEU A 18 15.04 13.61 6.50
CA LEU A 18 13.69 13.94 6.04
C LEU A 18 12.99 12.65 5.58
N PHE A 19 11.81 12.37 6.14
CA PHE A 19 10.97 11.27 5.69
C PHE A 19 9.92 11.79 4.72
N ILE A 20 9.93 11.20 3.53
CA ILE A 20 8.88 11.36 2.53
C ILE A 20 8.40 9.98 2.10
N ASP A 21 7.13 9.87 1.78
CA ASP A 21 6.55 8.61 1.30
C ASP A 21 5.46 8.85 0.25
N LEU A 22 5.02 7.78 -0.39
CA LEU A 22 3.92 7.78 -1.36
C LEU A 22 3.02 6.57 -1.09
N VAL A 23 1.76 6.83 -0.73
CA VAL A 23 0.75 5.78 -0.55
C VAL A 23 -0.22 5.73 -1.71
N ARG A 24 -1.06 4.70 -1.74
CA ARG A 24 -2.03 4.37 -2.78
C ARG A 24 -3.27 3.78 -2.11
N ASP A 25 -4.43 3.84 -2.76
CA ASP A 25 -5.61 3.11 -2.31
C ASP A 25 -5.23 1.65 -1.98
N PRO A 26 -5.55 1.16 -0.77
CA PRO A 26 -5.14 -0.16 -0.32
C PRO A 26 -5.57 -1.31 -1.25
N VAL A 27 -6.78 -1.26 -1.83
CA VAL A 27 -7.28 -2.29 -2.75
C VAL A 27 -6.53 -2.20 -4.08
N GLU A 28 -6.38 -1.00 -4.64
CA GLU A 28 -5.63 -0.80 -5.89
C GLU A 28 -4.15 -1.20 -5.74
N ARG A 29 -3.56 -0.96 -4.57
CA ARG A 29 -2.21 -1.44 -4.21
C ARG A 29 -2.14 -2.96 -4.24
N TRP A 30 -3.09 -3.65 -3.60
CA TRP A 30 -3.14 -5.13 -3.60
C TRP A 30 -3.32 -5.67 -5.03
N ILE A 31 -4.29 -5.16 -5.78
CA ILE A 31 -4.51 -5.56 -7.19
C ILE A 31 -3.22 -5.39 -8.00
N SER A 32 -2.58 -4.23 -7.90
CA SER A 32 -1.36 -3.95 -8.64
C SER A 32 -0.23 -4.90 -8.25
N LEU A 33 -0.04 -5.17 -6.96
CA LEU A 33 1.00 -6.09 -6.46
C LEU A 33 0.75 -7.53 -6.91
N TYR A 34 -0.50 -7.99 -6.88
CA TYR A 34 -0.88 -9.33 -7.31
C TYR A 34 -0.46 -9.59 -8.77
N TYR A 35 -0.72 -8.64 -9.67
CA TYR A 35 -0.34 -8.77 -11.07
C TYR A 35 1.15 -8.54 -11.31
N TYR A 36 1.77 -7.58 -10.61
CA TYR A 36 3.20 -7.33 -10.68
C TYR A 36 4.03 -8.58 -10.35
N THR A 37 3.70 -9.26 -9.25
CA THR A 37 4.40 -10.48 -8.82
C THR A 37 4.25 -11.66 -9.79
N ARG A 38 3.22 -11.62 -10.64
CA ARG A 38 2.94 -12.60 -11.71
C ARG A 38 3.52 -12.20 -13.04
N GLN A 39 4.01 -10.98 -13.23
CA GLN A 39 4.68 -10.53 -14.44
C GLN A 39 6.20 -10.61 -14.27
N ASP A 40 6.69 -10.24 -13.10
CA ASP A 40 8.12 -10.19 -12.80
C ASP A 40 8.72 -11.59 -12.52
N GLN A 41 9.83 -11.91 -13.21
CA GLN A 41 10.46 -13.24 -13.11
C GLN A 41 11.07 -13.49 -11.73
N TYR A 42 11.61 -12.47 -11.08
CA TYR A 42 12.23 -12.61 -9.76
C TYR A 42 11.17 -13.00 -8.72
N HIS A 43 10.03 -12.31 -8.70
CA HIS A 43 8.93 -12.61 -7.79
C HIS A 43 8.28 -13.96 -8.08
N ARG A 44 8.08 -14.33 -9.36
CA ARG A 44 7.57 -15.66 -9.73
C ARG A 44 8.40 -16.79 -9.13
N LYS A 45 9.73 -16.68 -9.21
CA LYS A 45 10.68 -17.66 -8.65
C LYS A 45 10.64 -17.66 -7.13
N ARG A 46 10.71 -16.49 -6.49
CA ARG A 46 10.72 -16.35 -5.03
C ARG A 46 9.43 -16.85 -4.36
N LEU A 47 8.28 -16.69 -5.03
CA LEU A 47 6.98 -17.18 -4.56
C LEU A 47 6.68 -18.63 -4.98
N GLU A 48 7.56 -19.25 -5.78
CA GLU A 48 7.34 -20.58 -6.34
C GLU A 48 5.97 -20.68 -7.03
N LEU A 49 5.67 -19.72 -7.91
CA LEU A 49 4.40 -19.69 -8.63
C LEU A 49 4.36 -20.78 -9.71
N THR A 50 3.30 -21.58 -9.69
CA THR A 50 3.01 -22.55 -10.75
C THR A 50 2.54 -21.85 -12.03
N SER A 51 2.65 -22.52 -13.18
CA SER A 51 2.13 -22.02 -14.47
C SER A 51 0.63 -21.66 -14.41
N LYS A 52 -0.14 -22.33 -13.53
CA LYS A 52 -1.55 -22.04 -13.29
C LYS A 52 -1.73 -20.74 -12.50
N GLU A 53 -0.99 -20.56 -11.41
CA GLU A 53 -1.05 -19.36 -10.57
C GLU A 53 -0.58 -18.09 -11.30
N ILE A 54 0.39 -18.21 -12.20
CA ILE A 54 0.88 -17.10 -13.04
C ILE A 54 -0.24 -16.53 -13.91
N LYS A 55 -1.09 -17.39 -14.48
CA LYS A 55 -2.18 -17.00 -15.39
C LYS A 55 -3.51 -16.72 -14.66
N GLN A 56 -3.57 -16.98 -13.36
CA GLN A 56 -4.80 -16.89 -12.58
C GLN A 56 -5.14 -15.43 -12.24
N SER A 57 -6.40 -15.03 -12.42
CA SER A 57 -6.88 -13.73 -11.97
C SER A 57 -7.00 -13.65 -10.45
N LEU A 58 -6.89 -12.44 -9.89
CA LEU A 58 -7.03 -12.22 -8.45
C LEU A 58 -8.39 -12.70 -7.94
N GLU A 59 -9.45 -12.50 -8.71
CA GLU A 59 -10.79 -12.97 -8.37
C GLU A 59 -10.84 -14.49 -8.19
N ILE A 60 -10.35 -15.26 -9.16
CA ILE A 60 -10.37 -16.73 -9.08
C ILE A 60 -9.54 -17.17 -7.88
N CYS A 61 -8.38 -16.53 -7.67
CA CYS A 61 -7.53 -16.83 -6.54
C CYS A 61 -8.23 -16.58 -5.19
N LEU A 62 -8.90 -15.44 -5.02
CA LEU A 62 -9.65 -15.11 -3.81
C LEU A 62 -10.80 -16.11 -3.56
N ARG A 63 -11.57 -16.46 -4.59
CA ARG A 63 -12.65 -17.45 -4.48
C ARG A 63 -12.14 -18.82 -4.04
N LEU A 64 -11.00 -19.27 -4.57
CA LEU A 64 -10.37 -20.52 -4.14
C LEU A 64 -9.91 -20.45 -2.69
N TRP A 65 -9.30 -19.34 -2.27
CA TRP A 65 -8.88 -19.14 -0.88
C TRP A 65 -10.08 -19.17 0.07
N ILE A 66 -11.16 -18.45 -0.24
CA ILE A 66 -12.42 -18.47 0.51
C ILE A 66 -12.95 -19.89 0.69
N ARG A 67 -12.97 -20.67 -0.39
CA ARG A 67 -13.46 -22.05 -0.38
C ARG A 67 -12.56 -22.97 0.45
N GLN A 68 -11.24 -22.89 0.27
CA GLN A 68 -10.27 -23.71 1.02
C GLN A 68 -10.29 -23.38 2.52
N ALA A 69 -10.46 -22.11 2.87
CA ALA A 69 -10.57 -21.62 4.23
C ALA A 69 -11.93 -21.95 4.90
N GLY A 70 -12.92 -22.43 4.15
CA GLY A 70 -14.28 -22.67 4.63
C GLY A 70 -15.02 -21.38 5.02
N CYS A 71 -14.64 -20.24 4.45
CA CYS A 71 -15.15 -18.92 4.82
C CYS A 71 -16.29 -18.43 3.90
N MET A 72 -17.29 -19.28 3.62
CA MET A 72 -18.43 -18.94 2.76
C MET A 72 -19.49 -18.11 3.53
N GLY A 73 -19.10 -16.94 4.02
CA GLY A 73 -19.96 -16.07 4.83
C GLY A 73 -21.14 -15.47 4.06
N ARG A 74 -22.10 -14.89 4.80
CA ARG A 74 -23.30 -14.23 4.22
C ARG A 74 -23.03 -12.85 3.61
N GLY A 75 -21.78 -12.40 3.60
CA GLY A 75 -21.36 -11.12 3.06
C GLY A 75 -19.85 -10.91 3.14
N ALA A 76 -19.39 -9.75 2.65
CA ALA A 76 -17.98 -9.41 2.59
C ALA A 76 -17.32 -9.36 3.98
N LYS A 77 -17.98 -8.70 4.94
CA LYS A 77 -17.50 -8.54 6.32
C LYS A 77 -17.34 -9.88 7.04
N ASP A 78 -18.35 -10.75 6.97
CA ASP A 78 -18.31 -12.08 7.59
C ASP A 78 -17.19 -12.94 6.98
N THR A 79 -17.08 -12.90 5.64
CA THR A 79 -16.04 -13.62 4.89
C THR A 79 -14.65 -13.14 5.28
N ALA A 80 -14.41 -11.83 5.28
CA ALA A 80 -13.13 -11.24 5.64
C ALA A 80 -12.76 -11.52 7.11
N THR A 81 -13.72 -11.40 8.02
CA THR A 81 -13.53 -11.71 9.45
C THR A 81 -13.09 -13.17 9.63
N CYS A 82 -13.74 -14.10 8.93
CA CYS A 82 -13.33 -15.51 8.93
C CYS A 82 -11.92 -15.70 8.36
N LEU A 83 -11.59 -15.07 7.23
CA LEU A 83 -10.28 -15.21 6.60
C LEU A 83 -9.14 -14.68 7.49
N LYS A 84 -9.36 -13.61 8.25
CA LYS A 84 -8.38 -13.06 9.21
C LYS A 84 -8.01 -14.05 10.33
N THR A 85 -8.89 -15.01 10.66
CA THR A 85 -8.60 -16.02 11.69
C THR A 85 -7.96 -17.29 11.13
N ARG A 86 -7.72 -17.38 9.83
CA ARG A 86 -7.11 -18.55 9.19
C ARG A 86 -5.63 -18.29 8.92
N PRO A 87 -4.77 -19.32 8.97
CA PRO A 87 -3.42 -19.20 8.42
C PRO A 87 -3.51 -18.66 7.00
N PHE A 88 -2.70 -17.64 6.69
CA PHE A 88 -2.72 -17.06 5.36
C PHE A 88 -2.19 -18.08 4.34
N SER A 89 -3.10 -18.84 3.73
CA SER A 89 -2.86 -19.71 2.58
C SER A 89 -3.31 -19.06 1.28
N GLY A 90 -3.54 -17.74 1.31
CA GLY A 90 -4.22 -17.02 0.24
C GLY A 90 -3.36 -16.78 -0.99
N CYS A 91 -3.76 -15.80 -1.78
CA CYS A 91 -3.10 -15.47 -3.04
C CYS A 91 -1.62 -15.15 -2.85
N LYS A 92 -0.75 -16.11 -3.22
CA LYS A 92 0.71 -15.94 -3.20
C LYS A 92 1.10 -14.59 -3.81
N GLY A 93 1.92 -13.85 -3.07
CA GLY A 93 2.37 -12.50 -3.41
C GLY A 93 1.54 -11.36 -2.83
N GLY A 94 0.35 -11.62 -2.26
CA GLY A 94 -0.49 -10.58 -1.65
C GLY A 94 0.12 -9.91 -0.41
N HIS A 95 1.01 -10.61 0.31
CA HIS A 95 1.67 -10.14 1.54
C HIS A 95 3.17 -9.87 1.35
N ILE A 96 3.66 -9.73 0.11
CA ILE A 96 5.09 -9.38 -0.10
C ILE A 96 5.39 -8.00 0.48
N VAL A 97 4.40 -7.11 0.52
CA VAL A 97 4.52 -5.79 1.12
C VAL A 97 3.84 -5.76 2.48
N PRO A 98 4.43 -5.05 3.47
CA PRO A 98 3.76 -4.85 4.74
C PRO A 98 2.49 -4.02 4.56
N THR A 99 1.57 -4.22 5.51
CA THR A 99 0.41 -3.34 5.69
C THR A 99 0.89 -1.93 5.99
N TYR A 100 0.08 -0.91 5.70
CA TYR A 100 0.48 0.46 6.05
C TYR A 100 0.76 0.66 7.55
N PRO A 101 -0.03 0.11 8.49
CA PRO A 101 0.29 0.18 9.91
C PRO A 101 1.67 -0.42 10.24
N GLU A 102 2.04 -1.57 9.69
CA GLU A 102 3.36 -2.18 9.90
C GLU A 102 4.49 -1.30 9.33
N TRP A 103 4.28 -0.74 8.13
CA TRP A 103 5.25 0.11 7.46
C TRP A 103 5.55 1.39 8.27
N PHE A 104 4.51 2.13 8.65
CA PHE A 104 4.65 3.43 9.32
C PHE A 104 4.93 3.30 10.82
N SER A 105 4.60 2.17 11.46
CA SER A 105 4.96 1.94 12.88
C SER A 105 6.41 1.51 13.06
N GLY A 106 7.09 1.06 12.01
CA GLY A 106 8.50 0.65 12.03
C GLY A 106 8.76 -0.76 12.55
N LYS A 107 7.72 -1.57 12.76
CA LYS A 107 7.86 -2.99 13.13
C LYS A 107 7.87 -3.90 11.90
N TYR A 108 8.72 -3.61 10.93
CA TYR A 108 8.99 -4.57 9.87
C TYR A 108 9.71 -5.79 10.50
N MET A 109 9.05 -6.95 10.51
CA MET A 109 9.58 -8.26 10.94
C MET A 109 9.55 -8.60 12.44
N HIS A 110 8.41 -8.45 13.13
CA HIS A 110 8.16 -9.15 14.41
C HIS A 110 6.89 -9.99 14.40
N ILE A 111 7.10 -11.30 14.21
CA ILE A 111 6.19 -12.38 14.57
C ILE A 111 6.01 -12.31 16.09
N ASN A 112 4.78 -12.18 16.59
CA ASN A 112 4.39 -12.03 18.01
C ASN A 112 4.51 -10.64 18.64
N SER A 113 3.70 -9.68 18.18
CA SER A 113 3.37 -8.51 18.99
C SER A 113 1.87 -8.25 18.95
N SER A 114 1.24 -8.32 20.13
CA SER A 114 -0.02 -7.64 20.47
C SER A 114 -0.16 -6.30 19.75
N MET A 115 -1.38 -5.94 19.32
CA MET A 115 -1.80 -4.62 18.78
C MET A 115 -0.64 -3.64 18.56
N VAL A 116 -0.03 -3.67 17.39
CA VAL A 116 0.80 -2.58 16.89
C VAL A 116 0.11 -2.05 15.64
N SER A 117 0.01 -0.76 15.48
CA SER A 117 -0.66 0.22 16.33
C SER A 117 -0.95 1.28 15.31
N ILE A 118 -2.17 1.26 14.77
CA ILE A 118 -2.63 2.31 13.86
C ILE A 118 -2.30 3.67 14.49
N GLU A 119 -2.44 3.77 15.81
CA GLU A 119 -2.07 4.94 16.60
C GLU A 119 -0.56 5.25 16.61
N ARG A 120 0.33 4.26 16.67
CA ARG A 120 1.79 4.46 16.56
C ARG A 120 2.16 4.87 15.15
N ALA A 121 1.54 4.27 14.15
CA ALA A 121 1.73 4.66 12.76
C ALA A 121 1.27 6.12 12.55
N LYS A 122 0.09 6.49 13.03
CA LYS A 122 -0.41 7.88 13.03
C LYS A 122 0.56 8.82 13.76
N ALA A 123 1.00 8.46 14.96
CA ALA A 123 1.96 9.26 15.74
C ALA A 123 3.29 9.44 15.00
N ASN A 124 3.84 8.38 14.41
CA ASN A 124 5.09 8.46 13.65
C ASN A 124 4.93 9.32 12.39
N ILE A 125 3.79 9.23 11.70
CA ILE A 125 3.48 10.05 10.54
C ILE A 125 3.48 11.54 10.92
N GLU A 126 2.82 11.91 12.02
CA GLU A 126 2.80 13.30 12.48
C GLU A 126 4.17 13.78 12.92
N GLU A 127 4.91 12.96 13.66
CA GLU A 127 6.16 13.39 14.27
C GLU A 127 7.34 13.43 13.28
N TYR A 128 7.43 12.47 12.36
CA TYR A 128 8.65 12.28 11.56
C TYR A 128 8.47 12.51 10.05
N TYR A 129 7.28 12.28 9.49
CA TYR A 129 7.08 12.36 8.03
C TYR A 129 6.80 13.78 7.59
N THR A 130 7.73 14.39 6.84
CA THR A 130 7.58 15.73 6.28
C THR A 130 6.40 15.78 5.30
N PHE A 131 6.28 14.80 4.42
CA PHE A 131 5.20 14.75 3.44
C PHE A 131 4.92 13.31 3.02
N ILE A 132 3.65 12.96 2.88
CA ILE A 132 3.23 11.67 2.32
C ILE A 132 2.28 11.97 1.16
N GLY A 133 2.70 11.64 -0.05
CA GLY A 133 1.91 11.81 -1.26
C GLY A 133 0.87 10.70 -1.44
N ILE A 134 -0.06 10.94 -2.36
CA ILE A 134 -1.09 9.99 -2.77
C ILE A 134 -0.90 9.67 -4.25
N THR A 135 -0.81 8.39 -4.60
CA THR A 135 -0.59 7.92 -5.97
C THR A 135 -1.72 8.35 -6.90
N GLU A 136 -2.96 8.38 -6.41
CA GLU A 136 -4.13 8.86 -7.14
C GLU A 136 -4.08 10.38 -7.43
N HIS A 137 -3.31 11.14 -6.65
CA HIS A 137 -3.09 12.59 -6.78
C HIS A 137 -1.61 12.88 -7.02
N PHE A 138 -1.01 12.16 -7.98
CA PHE A 138 0.43 12.20 -8.18
C PHE A 138 0.92 13.57 -8.67
N ASN A 139 0.14 14.25 -9.51
CA ASN A 139 0.51 15.58 -10.00
C ASN A 139 0.56 16.59 -8.85
N GLU A 140 -0.46 16.59 -8.00
CA GLU A 140 -0.54 17.43 -6.80
C GLU A 140 0.60 17.09 -5.82
N THR A 141 0.92 15.80 -5.70
CA THR A 141 2.06 15.31 -4.92
C THR A 141 3.38 15.92 -5.41
N LEU A 142 3.64 15.96 -6.72
CA LEU A 142 4.86 16.55 -7.27
C LEU A 142 4.94 18.06 -6.99
N VAL A 143 3.85 18.80 -7.22
CA VAL A 143 3.80 20.24 -6.96
C VAL A 143 4.02 20.56 -5.47
N ALA A 144 3.40 19.79 -4.57
CA ALA A 144 3.61 19.92 -3.14
C ALA A 144 5.06 19.62 -2.75
N MET A 145 5.68 18.58 -3.32
CA MET A 145 7.07 18.24 -3.06
C MET A 145 8.03 19.35 -3.51
N GLU A 146 7.82 19.96 -4.68
CA GLU A 146 8.63 21.08 -5.16
C GLU A 146 8.49 22.33 -4.26
N THR A 147 7.33 22.52 -3.64
CA THR A 147 7.08 23.61 -2.70
C THR A 147 7.77 23.36 -1.35
N ILE A 148 7.70 22.13 -0.84
CA ILE A 148 8.32 21.72 0.44
C ILE A 148 9.84 21.61 0.32
N LEU A 149 10.35 21.20 -0.84
CA LEU A 149 11.77 21.00 -1.11
C LEU A 149 12.20 21.90 -2.28
N PRO A 150 12.46 23.21 -2.02
CA PRO A 150 12.74 24.19 -3.07
C PRO A 150 13.92 23.85 -3.98
N ARG A 151 14.83 22.98 -3.52
CA ARG A 151 15.94 22.46 -4.35
C ARG A 151 15.44 21.77 -5.62
N PHE A 152 14.27 21.14 -5.59
CA PHE A 152 13.70 20.41 -6.72
C PHE A 152 12.66 21.23 -7.50
N LYS A 153 12.55 22.53 -7.22
CA LYS A 153 11.52 23.40 -7.80
C LYS A 153 11.59 23.39 -9.34
N ASN A 154 10.45 23.17 -9.99
CA ASN A 154 10.29 22.99 -11.44
C ASN A 154 11.03 21.78 -12.02
N GLU A 155 11.69 20.93 -11.24
CA GLU A 155 12.40 19.76 -11.77
C GLU A 155 11.50 18.52 -11.84
N LEU A 156 10.66 18.29 -10.82
CA LEU A 156 9.89 17.07 -10.69
C LEU A 156 8.72 17.03 -11.67
N THR A 157 8.00 18.14 -11.78
CA THR A 157 6.85 18.31 -12.66
C THR A 157 7.26 18.31 -14.13
N GLU A 158 8.37 18.97 -14.48
CA GLU A 158 8.91 18.97 -15.85
C GLU A 158 9.42 17.57 -16.27
N ALA A 159 10.06 16.84 -15.35
CA ALA A 159 10.55 15.50 -15.64
C ALA A 159 9.44 14.44 -15.71
N TYR A 160 8.27 14.72 -15.13
CA TYR A 160 7.20 13.74 -15.06
C TYR A 160 6.35 13.70 -16.33
N ASN A 161 6.47 12.58 -17.06
CA ASN A 161 5.58 12.25 -18.16
C ASN A 161 4.77 11.00 -17.83
N PRO A 162 3.44 11.10 -17.59
CA PRO A 162 2.62 9.97 -17.18
C PRO A 162 2.57 8.84 -18.22
N THR A 163 2.78 9.14 -19.51
CA THR A 163 2.76 8.13 -20.58
C THR A 163 4.03 7.29 -20.64
N LYS A 164 5.17 7.84 -20.23
CA LYS A 164 6.48 7.16 -20.26
C LYS A 164 6.86 6.55 -18.91
N ASN A 165 6.35 7.11 -17.82
CA ASN A 165 6.75 6.76 -16.46
C ASN A 165 5.76 5.83 -15.74
N ALA A 166 4.68 5.43 -16.41
CA ALA A 166 3.74 4.47 -15.84
C ALA A 166 4.24 3.03 -16.02
N ASN A 167 4.51 2.36 -14.90
CA ASN A 167 4.68 0.90 -14.87
C ASN A 167 3.30 0.22 -15.03
N VAL A 168 2.72 0.34 -16.22
CA VAL A 168 1.46 -0.33 -16.57
C VAL A 168 1.78 -1.77 -16.91
N GLY A 169 1.59 -2.66 -15.95
CA GLY A 169 1.62 -4.09 -16.22
C GLY A 169 0.51 -4.46 -17.19
N ASP A 170 0.86 -4.95 -18.37
CA ASP A 170 -0.09 -5.47 -19.36
C ASP A 170 -0.86 -6.66 -18.78
N ASN A 171 -2.20 -6.62 -18.83
CA ASN A 171 -3.13 -7.68 -18.37
C ASN A 171 -3.60 -7.65 -16.89
N LYS A 172 -3.75 -6.47 -16.27
CA LYS A 172 -4.46 -6.37 -14.98
C LYS A 172 -5.96 -6.57 -15.20
N VAL A 173 -6.51 -7.66 -14.67
CA VAL A 173 -7.97 -7.90 -14.65
C VAL A 173 -8.53 -7.42 -13.31
N ARG A 174 -9.47 -6.48 -13.36
CA ARG A 174 -10.14 -5.99 -12.15
C ARG A 174 -11.08 -7.09 -11.60
N PRO A 175 -11.00 -7.45 -10.31
CA PRO A 175 -11.97 -8.36 -9.70
C PRO A 175 -13.39 -7.77 -9.70
N ASP A 176 -14.40 -8.63 -9.59
CA ASP A 176 -15.78 -8.19 -9.38
C ASP A 176 -15.98 -7.39 -8.06
N ASN A 177 -17.08 -6.65 -7.99
CA ASN A 177 -17.40 -5.79 -6.83
C ASN A 177 -17.52 -6.60 -5.53
N THR A 178 -17.96 -7.85 -5.59
CA THR A 178 -18.07 -8.75 -4.44
C THR A 178 -16.69 -9.09 -3.87
N SER A 179 -15.73 -9.42 -4.74
CA SER A 179 -14.34 -9.69 -4.37
C SER A 179 -13.66 -8.44 -3.83
N ILE A 180 -13.87 -7.28 -4.46
CA ILE A 180 -13.37 -5.99 -3.99
C ILE A 180 -13.91 -5.68 -2.59
N ALA A 181 -15.19 -5.94 -2.32
CA ALA A 181 -15.77 -5.72 -1.00
C ALA A 181 -15.10 -6.60 0.06
N VAL A 182 -14.82 -7.88 -0.23
CA VAL A 182 -14.09 -8.76 0.70
C VAL A 182 -12.67 -8.25 0.94
N ILE A 183 -11.95 -7.86 -0.12
CA ILE A 183 -10.58 -7.33 -0.01
C ILE A 183 -10.55 -6.05 0.82
N ARG A 184 -11.53 -5.16 0.63
CA ARG A 184 -11.65 -3.92 1.40
C ARG A 184 -11.83 -4.18 2.89
N GLU A 185 -12.66 -5.16 3.27
CA GLU A 185 -12.85 -5.56 4.67
C GLU A 185 -11.61 -6.24 5.27
N LEU A 186 -10.85 -6.99 4.45
CA LEU A 186 -9.55 -7.53 4.84
C LEU A 186 -8.56 -6.40 5.18
N LEU A 187 -8.56 -5.33 4.37
CA LEU A 187 -7.70 -4.17 4.47
C LEU A 187 -8.28 -3.03 5.34
N ALA A 188 -9.20 -3.31 6.25
CA ALA A 188 -9.85 -2.27 7.05
C ALA A 188 -8.85 -1.38 7.81
N ASP A 189 -7.79 -1.96 8.37
CA ASP A 189 -6.76 -1.24 9.12
C ASP A 189 -5.87 -0.38 8.20
N ASP A 190 -5.50 -0.90 7.01
CA ASP A 190 -4.84 -0.11 5.96
C ASP A 190 -5.71 1.08 5.53
N TYR A 191 -7.03 0.90 5.44
CA TYR A 191 -7.95 1.98 5.09
C TYR A 191 -8.13 3.03 6.18
N ASP A 192 -8.10 2.65 7.46
CA ASP A 192 -8.07 3.61 8.57
C ASP A 192 -6.86 4.54 8.42
N LEU A 193 -5.67 3.95 8.31
CA LEU A 193 -4.45 4.75 8.16
C LEU A 193 -4.40 5.53 6.83
N TYR A 194 -4.84 4.93 5.72
CA TYR A 194 -4.90 5.62 4.43
C TYR A 194 -5.82 6.84 4.49
N LYS A 195 -6.98 6.76 5.13
CA LYS A 195 -7.89 7.90 5.29
C LYS A 195 -7.29 9.00 6.16
N PHE A 196 -6.58 8.63 7.22
CA PHE A 196 -5.81 9.57 8.04
C PHE A 196 -4.74 10.30 7.20
N ILE A 197 -3.95 9.55 6.43
CA ILE A 197 -2.94 10.13 5.52
C ILE A 197 -3.58 11.02 4.47
N LEU A 198 -4.71 10.61 3.90
CA LEU A 198 -5.44 11.37 2.88
C LEU A 198 -5.96 12.71 3.43
N GLN A 199 -6.51 12.72 4.64
CA GLN A 199 -6.91 13.97 5.31
C GLN A 199 -5.72 14.90 5.52
N ARG A 200 -4.60 14.36 6.02
CA ARG A 200 -3.35 15.11 6.20
C ARG A 200 -2.80 15.65 4.88
N PHE A 201 -2.86 14.85 3.82
CA PHE A 201 -2.43 15.25 2.47
C PHE A 201 -3.23 16.46 1.97
N TYR A 202 -4.56 16.43 2.02
CA TYR A 202 -5.37 17.58 1.59
C TYR A 202 -5.17 18.82 2.48
N HIS A 203 -4.95 18.62 3.78
CA HIS A 203 -4.58 19.72 4.68
C HIS A 203 -3.27 20.37 4.23
N HIS A 204 -2.24 19.59 3.92
CA HIS A 204 -0.97 20.10 3.38
C HIS A 204 -1.16 20.84 2.05
N LEU A 205 -1.90 20.28 1.09
CA LEU A 205 -2.16 20.96 -0.19
C LEU A 205 -2.79 22.34 0.03
N THR A 206 -3.76 22.41 0.95
CA THR A 206 -4.43 23.67 1.31
C THR A 206 -3.45 24.68 1.91
N CYS A 207 -2.63 24.27 2.88
CA CYS A 207 -1.63 25.13 3.51
C CYS A 207 -0.55 25.62 2.52
N LEU A 208 -0.22 24.81 1.51
CA LEU A 208 0.76 25.13 0.47
C LEU A 208 0.16 25.93 -0.70
N GLY A 209 -1.16 26.10 -0.74
CA GLY A 209 -1.84 26.74 -1.86
C GLY A 209 -1.82 25.94 -3.17
N VAL A 210 -1.65 24.61 -3.08
CA VAL A 210 -1.67 23.71 -4.24
C VAL A 210 -3.14 23.42 -4.61
N PRO A 211 -3.56 23.69 -5.85
CA PRO A 211 -4.93 23.42 -6.28
C PRO A 211 -5.22 21.92 -6.28
N ILE A 212 -6.42 21.56 -5.83
CA ILE A 212 -6.93 20.19 -5.82
C ILE A 212 -7.83 20.03 -7.04
N ASN A 213 -7.45 19.14 -7.97
CA ASN A 213 -8.24 18.83 -9.17
C ASN A 213 -9.10 17.57 -8.97
#